data_AF-A0A562GPG3-F1
#
_entry.id   AF-A0A562GPG3-F1
#
_cell.length_a   1.000
_cell.length_b   1.000
_cell.length_c   1.000
_cell.angle_alpha   90.00
_cell.angle_beta   90.00
_cell.angle_gamma   90.00
#
_symmetry.space_group_name_H-M   'P 1'
#
loop_
_entity.id
_entity.type
_entity.pdbx_description
1 polymer ?
#
loop_
_entity_poly.entity_id
_entity_poly.type
_entity_poly.pdbx_seq_one_letter_code
_entity_poly.pdbx_strand_id
1 'polypeptide(L)' 'MSTVLLARVSTDDQVDRGTIDNQIEFGTKYCDLHEIPLQDTYKDDGVSGTIPLQKKT' A
#
# COMPACT_ATOMS: atom_id res chain seq x y z
N MET A 1 10.91 12.68 11.71
CA MET A 1 9.56 12.50 11.13
C MET A 1 9.59 11.16 10.41
N SER A 2 8.65 10.27 10.69
CA SER A 2 8.57 8.94 10.06
C SER A 2 7.43 8.94 9.06
N THR A 3 7.72 8.66 7.79
CA THR A 3 6.72 8.60 6.72
C THR A 3 6.50 7.16 6.29
N VAL A 4 5.26 6.81 5.97
CA VAL A 4 4.88 5.51 5.41
C VAL A 4 4.03 5.74 4.15
N LEU A 5 4.14 4.83 3.19
CA LEU A 5 3.36 4.86 1.95
C LEU A 5 2.22 3.85 2.06
N LEU A 6 0.99 4.27 1.81
CA LEU A 6 -0.17 3.39 1.72
C LEU A 6 -0.61 3.31 0.26
N ALA A 7 -0.47 2.14 -0.35
CA ALA A 7 -1.00 1.85 -1.67
C ALA A 7 -2.27 1.00 -1.51
N ARG A 8 -3.36 1.37 -2.20
CA ARG A 8 -4.59 0.57 -2.17
C ARG A 8 -5.26 0.44 -3.52
N VAL A 9 -6.01 -0.64 -3.69
CA VAL A 9 -6.96 -0.83 -4.79
C VAL A 9 -8.33 -1.14 -4.22
N SER A 10 -9.38 -0.73 -4.93
CA SER A 10 -10.77 -0.83 -4.46
C SER A 10 -11.65 -1.75 -5.30
N THR A 11 -11.13 -2.23 -6.43
CA THR A 11 -11.88 -3.06 -7.38
C THR A 11 -11.00 -4.17 -7.94
N ASP A 12 -11.60 -5.30 -8.28
CA ASP A 12 -10.90 -6.43 -8.91
C ASP A 12 -10.21 -6.01 -10.22
N ASP A 13 -10.85 -5.16 -11.03
CA ASP A 13 -10.24 -4.57 -12.24
C ASP A 13 -8.89 -3.86 -11.98
N GLN A 14 -8.74 -3.23 -10.81
CA GLN A 14 -7.51 -2.53 -10.44
C GLN A 14 -6.42 -3.50 -9.97
N VAL A 15 -6.84 -4.62 -9.35
CA VAL A 15 -5.99 -5.75 -8.97
C VAL A 15 -5.46 -6.44 -10.22
N ASP A 16 -6.36 -6.80 -11.14
CA ASP A 16 -6.03 -7.48 -12.40
C ASP A 16 -5.08 -6.65 -13.27
N ARG A 17 -5.25 -5.33 -13.25
CA ARG A 17 -4.37 -4.38 -13.95
C ARG A 17 -3.05 -4.08 -13.22
N GLY A 18 -2.83 -4.65 -12.03
CA GLY A 18 -1.59 -4.44 -11.26
C GLY A 18 -1.36 -2.98 -10.84
N THR A 19 -2.43 -2.20 -10.67
CA THR A 19 -2.29 -0.74 -10.47
C THR A 19 -1.65 -0.36 -9.13
N ILE A 20 -1.65 -1.27 -8.15
CA ILE A 20 -1.02 -1.05 -6.85
C ILE A 20 0.51 -0.91 -6.95
N ASP A 21 1.14 -1.63 -7.87
CA ASP A 21 2.60 -1.57 -8.05
C ASP A 21 3.02 -0.22 -8.65
N ASN A 22 2.21 0.33 -9.56
CA ASN A 22 2.41 1.69 -10.08
C ASN A 22 2.32 2.74 -8.97
N GLN A 23 1.42 2.58 -7.99
CA GLN A 23 1.29 3.50 -6.85
C GLN A 23 2.53 3.47 -5.97
N ILE A 24 3.05 2.27 -5.70
CA ILE A 24 4.25 2.08 -4.88
C ILE A 24 5.47 2.66 -5.59
N GLU A 25 5.64 2.36 -6.87
CA GLU A 25 6.75 2.88 -7.66
C GLU A 25 6.73 4.41 -7.69
N PHE A 26 5.56 4.99 -7.98
CA PHE A 26 5.40 6.45 -8.01
C PHE A 26 5.69 7.08 -6.65
N GLY A 27 5.09 6.57 -5.58
CA GLY A 27 5.25 7.17 -4.26
C GLY A 27 6.66 6.98 -3.68
N THR A 28 7.35 5.88 -4.03
CA THR A 28 8.77 5.69 -3.68
C THR A 28 9.63 6.75 -4.38
N LYS A 29 9.47 6.90 -5.71
CA LYS A 29 10.17 7.93 -6.49
C LYS A 29 9.88 9.35 -6.01
N TYR A 30 8.64 9.61 -5.59
CA TYR A 30 8.26 10.90 -5.01
C TYR A 30 8.99 11.15 -3.68
N CYS A 31 9.05 10.15 -2.80
CA CYS A 31 9.78 10.28 -1.54
C CYS A 31 11.28 10.49 -1.79
N ASP A 32 11.87 9.74 -2.71
CA ASP A 32 13.28 9.88 -3.10
C ASP A 32 13.58 11.29 -3.63
N LEU A 33 12.75 11.80 -4.55
CA LEU A 33 12.92 13.13 -5.15
C LEU A 33 12.85 14.27 -4.13
N HIS A 34 12.02 14.11 -3.09
CA HIS A 34 11.78 15.13 -2.08
C HIS A 34 12.52 14.89 -0.76
N GLU A 35 13.46 13.93 -0.74
CA GLU A 35 14.23 13.56 0.45
C GLU A 35 13.33 13.22 1.66
N ILE A 36 12.16 12.63 1.39
CA ILE A 36 11.22 12.20 2.42
C ILE A 36 11.65 10.82 2.92
N PRO A 37 11.97 10.65 4.22
CA PRO A 37 12.39 9.37 4.76
C PRO A 37 11.21 8.41 4.83
N LEU A 38 11.11 7.53 3.83
CA LEU A 38 10.11 6.47 3.76
C LEU A 38 10.55 5.27 4.60
N GLN A 39 9.83 4.99 5.69
CA GLN A 39 10.14 3.89 6.61
C GLN A 39 9.55 2.56 6.18
N ASP A 40 8.34 2.58 5.62
CA ASP A 40 7.60 1.37 5.29
C ASP A 40 6.55 1.66 4.21
N THR A 41 6.09 0.59 3.54
CA THR A 41 5.03 0.63 2.54
C THR A 41 3.99 -0.44 2.83
N TYR A 42 2.75 0.00 3.09
CA TYR A 42 1.60 -0.85 3.33
C TYR A 42 0.79 -1.00 2.04
N LYS A 43 0.42 -2.24 1.73
CA LYS A 43 -0.44 -2.58 0.59
C LYS A 43 -1.80 -3.04 1.08
N ASP A 44 -2.85 -2.45 0.53
CA ASP A 44 -4.23 -2.91 0.61
C ASP A 44 -4.66 -3.30 -0.81
N ASP A 45 -4.33 -4.53 -1.19
CA ASP A 45 -4.48 -5.05 -2.56
C ASP A 45 -5.93 -5.49 -2.88
N GLY A 46 -6.91 -5.07 -2.07
CA GLY A 46 -8.33 -5.41 -2.29
C GLY A 46 -8.66 -6.89 -2.04
N VAL A 47 -7.65 -7.73 -1.81
CA VAL A 47 -7.85 -9.07 -1.25
C VAL A 47 -8.15 -8.87 0.22
N SER A 48 -9.44 -8.67 0.52
CA SER A 48 -10.00 -8.91 1.86
C SER A 48 -9.83 -10.40 2.16
N GLY A 49 -8.61 -10.83 2.46
CA GLY A 49 -8.43 -11.85 3.48
C GLY A 49 -9.04 -11.24 4.73
N THR A 50 -10.25 -11.67 5.07
CA THR A 50 -10.88 -11.32 6.34
C THR A 50 -9.83 -11.52 7.41
N ILE A 51 -9.25 -10.44 7.96
CA ILE A 51 -8.40 -10.57 9.14
C ILE A 51 -9.37 -11.14 10.18
N PRO A 52 -9.22 -12.40 10.62
CA PRO A 52 -10.07 -12.90 11.68
C PRO A 52 -9.78 -12.01 12.86
N LEU A 53 -10.78 -11.25 13.31
CA LEU A 53 -10.67 -10.49 14.54
C LEU A 53 -10.30 -11.50 15.62
N GLN A 54 -9.05 -11.47 16.10
CA GLN A 54 -8.58 -12.41 17.11
C GLN A 54 -9.59 -12.40 18.26
N LYS A 55 -10.30 -13.52 18.43
CA LYS A 55 -11.17 -13.71 19.57
C LYS A 55 -10.25 -13.89 20.77
N LYS A 56 -9.96 -12.80 21.49
CA LYS A 56 -9.32 -12.88 22.79
C LYS A 56 -10.19 -13.80 23.66
N THR A 57 -9.67 -14.98 23.98
CA THR A 57 -10.15 -15.85 25.05
C THR A 57 -9.01 -16.00 26.04
#